data_AF-A0A931XBP4-F1
#
_entry.id   AF-A0A931XBP4-F1
#
_cell.length_a   1.000
_cell.length_b   1.000
_cell.length_c   1.000
_cell.angle_alpha   90.00
_cell.angle_beta   90.00
_cell.angle_gamma   90.00
#
_symmetry.space_group_name_H-M   'P 1'
#
loop_
_entity.id
_entity.type
_entity.pdbx_description
1 polymer ?
#
loop_
_entity_poly.entity_id
_entity_poly.type
_entity_poly.pdbx_seq_one_letter_code
_entity_poly.pdbx_strand_id
1 'polypeptide(L)'
;MPRHSAGVQTIEVVRDDELKAKEREATATFRKVFPEAPPLKLYRTSDGRIGFQVAIGLSPGDRKLFNDAYAAVMKILGEKRGRPRGTRKVQAKLRLTEDVYKALKATADSSHKSLSSVVEDLAYRARIVG
;
A
#
# COMPACT_ATOMS: atom_id res chain seq x y z
N MET A 1 5.18 -17.15 -30.92
CA MET A 1 4.98 -16.02 -29.98
C MET A 1 4.34 -16.57 -28.71
N PRO A 2 5.02 -16.58 -27.55
CA PRO A 2 4.41 -17.07 -26.33
C PRO A 2 3.60 -15.95 -25.65
N ARG A 3 2.40 -16.32 -25.19
CA ARG A 3 1.46 -15.46 -24.47
C ARG A 3 2.02 -15.20 -23.06
N HIS A 4 2.15 -13.94 -22.69
CA HIS A 4 2.44 -13.56 -21.30
C HIS A 4 1.19 -13.78 -20.45
N SER A 5 1.12 -14.92 -19.77
CA SER A 5 0.30 -15.10 -18.57
C SER A 5 0.76 -14.05 -17.56
N ALA A 6 -0.15 -13.24 -17.01
CA ALA A 6 0.17 -12.35 -15.91
C ALA A 6 0.72 -13.21 -14.75
N GLY A 7 2.05 -13.19 -14.59
CA GLY A 7 2.75 -14.08 -13.68
C GLY A 7 2.28 -13.83 -12.25
N VAL A 8 1.70 -14.85 -11.63
CA VAL A 8 1.43 -14.84 -10.18
C VAL A 8 2.79 -14.71 -9.48
N GLN A 9 3.09 -13.52 -8.96
CA GLN A 9 4.25 -13.32 -8.11
C GLN A 9 3.96 -14.00 -6.77
N THR A 10 4.54 -15.18 -6.57
CA THR A 10 4.48 -15.88 -5.30
C THR A 10 5.46 -15.19 -4.35
N ILE A 11 4.93 -14.52 -3.34
CA ILE A 11 5.74 -13.87 -2.31
C ILE A 11 5.91 -14.86 -1.18
N GLU A 12 7.13 -15.37 -0.99
CA GLU A 12 7.42 -16.25 0.14
C GLU A 12 7.46 -15.45 1.44
N VAL A 13 6.78 -15.99 2.45
CA VAL A 13 6.65 -15.40 3.78
C VAL A 13 7.65 -16.10 4.70
N VAL A 14 8.80 -15.45 4.91
CA VAL A 14 9.86 -15.92 5.79
C VAL A 14 9.56 -15.47 7.22
N ARG A 15 9.55 -16.42 8.15
CA ARG A 15 9.53 -16.14 9.58
C ARG A 15 10.95 -15.84 10.03
N ASP A 16 11.16 -14.64 10.51
CA ASP A 16 12.46 -14.14 10.97
C ASP A 16 12.46 -14.11 12.50
N ASP A 17 13.50 -14.67 13.13
CA ASP A 17 13.67 -14.64 14.59
C ASP A 17 13.78 -13.21 15.13
N GLU A 18 14.33 -12.29 14.33
CA GLU A 18 14.43 -10.87 14.63
C GLU A 18 13.04 -10.21 14.64
N LEU A 19 12.16 -10.62 13.73
CA LEU A 19 10.76 -10.17 13.72
C LEU A 19 9.96 -10.82 14.85
N LYS A 20 10.21 -12.09 15.17
CA LYS A 20 9.57 -12.80 16.28
C LYS A 20 9.81 -12.11 17.62
N ALA A 21 11.00 -11.54 17.83
CA ALA A 21 11.29 -10.73 19.01
C ALA A 21 10.43 -9.45 19.10
N LYS A 22 10.04 -8.88 17.96
CA LYS A 22 9.22 -7.65 17.85
C LYS A 22 7.72 -7.93 17.85
N GLU A 23 7.27 -9.17 17.68
CA GLU A 23 5.83 -9.54 17.63
C GLU A 23 5.08 -9.10 18.88
N ARG A 24 5.71 -9.25 20.06
CA ARG A 24 5.09 -8.88 21.34
C ARG A 24 4.85 -7.37 21.44
N GLU A 25 5.81 -6.56 21.03
CA GLU A 25 5.74 -5.10 21.06
C GLU A 25 4.77 -4.57 19.99
N ALA A 26 4.83 -5.13 18.78
CA ALA A 26 3.92 -4.82 17.69
C ALA A 26 2.47 -5.14 18.07
N THR A 27 2.23 -6.31 18.68
CA THR A 27 0.91 -6.72 19.18
C THR A 27 0.41 -5.79 20.27
N ALA A 28 1.24 -5.46 21.25
CA ALA A 28 0.87 -4.54 22.33
C ALA A 28 0.47 -3.16 21.78
N THR A 29 1.16 -2.69 20.74
CA THR A 29 0.86 -1.40 20.10
C THR A 29 -0.42 -1.45 19.29
N PHE A 30 -0.64 -2.51 18.53
CA PHE A 30 -1.88 -2.70 17.78
C PHE A 30 -3.10 -2.80 18.71
N ARG A 31 -2.94 -3.44 19.87
CA ARG A 31 -3.98 -3.54 20.91
C ARG A 31 -4.37 -2.22 21.55
N LYS A 32 -3.54 -1.17 21.45
CA LYS A 32 -3.95 0.18 21.89
C LYS A 32 -5.11 0.73 21.06
N VAL A 33 -5.26 0.26 19.82
CA VAL A 33 -6.34 0.64 18.90
C VAL A 33 -7.41 -0.44 18.81
N PHE A 34 -7.00 -1.72 18.80
CA PHE A 34 -7.89 -2.87 18.75
C PHE A 34 -7.64 -3.80 19.96
N PRO A 35 -8.22 -3.53 21.15
CA PRO A 35 -7.89 -4.23 22.39
C PRO A 35 -8.00 -5.75 22.34
N GLU A 36 -8.99 -6.26 21.58
CA GLU A 36 -9.26 -7.68 21.44
C GLU A 36 -8.50 -8.34 20.28
N ALA A 37 -7.59 -7.62 19.63
CA ALA A 37 -6.85 -8.17 18.49
C ALA A 37 -5.99 -9.38 18.91
N PRO A 38 -5.99 -10.45 18.11
CA PRO A 38 -5.09 -11.58 18.32
C PRO A 38 -3.64 -11.16 18.10
N PRO A 39 -2.67 -11.99 18.55
CA PRO A 39 -1.25 -11.73 18.29
C PRO A 39 -0.98 -11.48 16.81
N LEU A 40 -0.22 -10.43 16.52
CA LEU A 40 0.25 -10.15 15.17
C LEU A 40 1.28 -11.19 14.77
N LYS A 41 1.17 -11.71 13.56
CA LYS A 41 2.21 -12.53 12.95
C LYS A 41 3.02 -11.64 12.02
N LEU A 42 4.27 -11.38 12.40
CA LEU A 42 5.17 -10.60 11.57
C LEU A 42 5.79 -11.49 10.50
N TYR A 43 6.03 -10.94 9.33
CA TYR A 43 6.68 -11.67 8.25
C TYR A 43 7.57 -10.78 7.42
N ARG A 44 8.62 -11.39 6.86
CA ARG A 44 9.40 -10.80 5.79
C ARG A 44 9.10 -11.51 4.49
N THR A 45 8.89 -10.73 3.45
CA THR A 45 8.69 -11.20 2.08
C THR A 45 10.04 -11.51 1.43
N SER A 46 10.08 -12.36 0.41
CA SER A 46 11.31 -12.70 -0.31
C SER A 46 12.01 -11.50 -0.98
N ASP A 47 11.27 -10.42 -1.27
CA ASP A 47 11.82 -9.15 -1.76
C ASP A 47 12.20 -8.17 -0.63
N GLY A 48 12.24 -8.65 0.62
CA GLY A 48 12.75 -7.95 1.79
C GLY A 48 11.73 -7.06 2.51
N ARG A 49 10.46 -7.00 2.09
CA ARG A 49 9.44 -6.18 2.76
C ARG A 49 8.97 -6.84 4.04
N ILE A 50 8.74 -6.03 5.06
CA ILE A 50 8.17 -6.49 6.32
C ILE A 50 6.67 -6.17 6.34
N GLY A 51 5.88 -7.16 6.72
CA GLY A 51 4.44 -7.05 6.87
C GLY A 51 3.97 -7.72 8.16
N PHE A 52 2.67 -7.62 8.41
CA PHE A 52 2.04 -8.32 9.52
C PHE A 52 0.66 -8.83 9.14
N GLN A 53 0.30 -9.99 9.67
CA GLN A 53 -1.01 -10.59 9.53
C GLN A 53 -1.75 -10.44 10.85
N VAL A 54 -3.01 -10.01 10.77
CA VAL A 54 -3.93 -9.95 11.90
C VAL A 54 -5.33 -10.38 11.46
N ALA A 55 -6.00 -11.18 12.28
CA ALA A 55 -7.39 -11.56 12.09
C ALA A 55 -8.28 -10.66 12.96
N ILE A 56 -8.84 -9.60 12.37
CA ILE A 56 -9.82 -8.73 13.02
C ILE A 56 -11.03 -8.54 12.11
N GLY A 57 -12.20 -8.34 12.71
CA GLY A 57 -13.35 -7.77 12.03
C GLY A 57 -13.16 -6.25 11.90
N LEU A 58 -13.33 -5.70 10.70
CA LEU A 58 -13.34 -4.26 10.47
C LEU A 58 -14.76 -3.84 10.08
N SER A 59 -15.31 -2.84 10.75
CA SER A 59 -16.59 -2.23 10.40
C SER A 59 -16.39 -1.08 9.40
N PRO A 60 -17.43 -0.72 8.63
CA PRO A 60 -17.43 0.51 7.83
C PRO A 60 -17.21 1.73 8.74
N GLY A 61 -16.02 2.33 8.67
CA GLY A 61 -15.60 3.44 9.55
C GLY A 61 -14.23 3.22 10.19
N ASP A 62 -13.83 1.95 10.39
CA ASP A 62 -12.59 1.59 11.08
C ASP A 62 -11.35 1.75 10.19
N ARG A 63 -11.51 2.13 8.93
CA ARG A 63 -10.40 2.26 7.97
C ARG A 63 -9.35 3.25 8.44
N LYS A 64 -9.77 4.36 9.07
CA LYS A 64 -8.84 5.37 9.60
C LYS A 64 -8.07 4.81 10.80
N LEU A 65 -8.80 4.22 11.75
CA LEU A 65 -8.24 3.55 12.93
C LEU A 65 -7.24 2.45 12.55
N PHE A 66 -7.59 1.63 11.57
CA PHE A 66 -6.70 0.61 11.03
C PHE A 66 -5.43 1.20 10.42
N ASN A 67 -5.54 2.27 9.63
CA ASN A 67 -4.37 2.94 9.06
C ASN A 67 -3.44 3.53 10.13
N ASP A 68 -4.01 4.08 11.21
CA ASP A 68 -3.24 4.63 12.31
C ASP A 68 -2.54 3.52 13.11
N ALA A 69 -3.25 2.42 13.39
CA ALA A 69 -2.68 1.22 14.02
C ALA A 69 -1.57 0.60 13.17
N TYR A 70 -1.77 0.51 11.85
CA TYR A 70 -0.78 0.04 10.89
C TYR A 70 0.47 0.92 10.90
N ALA A 71 0.31 2.25 10.89
CA ALA A 71 1.43 3.18 10.92
C ALA A 71 2.23 3.05 12.23
N ALA A 72 1.57 2.86 13.36
CA ALA A 72 2.20 2.65 14.65
C ALA A 72 3.02 1.34 14.70
N VAL A 73 2.47 0.25 14.15
CA VAL A 73 3.19 -1.02 14.04
C VAL A 73 4.41 -0.91 13.11
N MET A 74 4.26 -0.29 11.94
CA MET A 74 5.38 -0.10 11.00
C MET A 74 6.51 0.75 11.58
N LYS A 75 6.19 1.74 12.43
CA LYS A 75 7.18 2.52 13.15
C LYS A 75 8.06 1.66 14.08
N ILE A 76 7.48 0.67 14.78
CA ILE A 76 8.21 -0.27 15.65
C ILE A 76 9.11 -1.19 14.83
N LEU A 77 8.62 -1.59 13.65
CA LEU A 77 9.41 -2.40 12.72
C LEU A 77 10.58 -1.63 12.10
N GLY A 78 10.64 -0.30 12.27
CA GLY A 78 11.65 0.56 11.65
C GLY A 78 11.37 0.81 10.16
N GLU A 79 10.22 0.36 9.66
CA GLU A 79 9.80 0.55 8.27
C GLU A 79 9.06 1.87 8.14
N LYS A 80 9.65 2.81 7.39
CA LYS A 80 8.90 3.99 6.94
C LYS A 80 7.94 3.52 5.86
N ARG A 81 6.66 3.88 5.99
CA ARG A 81 5.67 3.71 4.91
C ARG A 81 6.24 4.38 3.65
N GLY A 82 6.72 3.56 2.72
CA GLY A 82 7.56 4.04 1.65
C GLY A 82 7.98 2.93 0.71
N ARG A 83 8.12 3.30 -0.55
CA ARG A 83 8.55 2.42 -1.64
C ARG A 83 9.93 1.81 -1.32
N PRO A 84 10.21 0.54 -1.66
CA PRO A 84 11.50 -0.08 -1.38
C PRO A 84 12.65 0.73 -1.97
N ARG A 85 13.76 0.78 -1.23
CA ARG A 85 15.02 1.39 -1.68
C ARG A 85 15.49 0.67 -2.95
N GLY A 86 15.61 1.39 -4.06
CA GLY A 86 15.98 0.81 -5.37
C GLY A 86 14.83 0.62 -6.35
N THR A 87 13.57 0.79 -5.93
CA THR A 87 12.45 0.71 -6.87
C THR A 87 12.35 1.99 -7.70
N ARG A 88 12.66 1.91 -9.01
CA ARG A 88 12.67 3.06 -9.94
C ARG A 88 11.36 3.85 -9.90
N LYS A 89 11.43 5.14 -9.61
CA LYS A 89 10.30 6.07 -9.76
C LYS A 89 9.84 6.08 -11.23
N VAL A 90 8.87 5.25 -11.58
CA VAL A 90 8.15 5.39 -12.86
C VAL A 90 7.21 6.58 -12.67
N GLN A 91 7.76 7.78 -12.80
CA GLN A 91 6.96 8.99 -12.94
C GLN A 91 6.77 9.19 -14.44
N ALA A 92 5.59 8.83 -14.93
CA ALA A 92 5.20 9.20 -16.30
C ALA A 92 5.06 10.72 -16.35
N LYS A 93 5.94 11.38 -17.11
CA LYS A 93 5.80 12.80 -17.42
C LYS A 93 4.96 12.90 -18.69
N LEU A 94 3.72 13.35 -18.56
CA LEU A 94 2.87 13.66 -19.70
C LEU A 94 3.19 15.06 -20.19
N ARG A 95 3.43 15.20 -21.50
CA ARG A 95 3.38 16.50 -22.16
C ARG A 95 1.95 16.71 -22.61
N LEU A 96 1.32 17.74 -22.07
CA LEU A 96 -0.06 18.11 -22.37
C LEU A 96 -0.05 19.51 -22.97
N THR A 97 -0.99 19.78 -23.89
CA THR A 97 -1.32 21.15 -24.25
C THR A 97 -2.02 21.84 -23.07
N GLU A 98 -1.95 23.16 -23.03
CA GLU A 98 -2.49 23.93 -21.91
C GLU A 98 -4.00 23.70 -21.69
N ASP A 99 -4.75 23.56 -22.78
CA ASP A 99 -6.20 23.31 -22.73
C ASP A 99 -6.54 21.95 -22.11
N VAL A 100 -5.78 20.92 -22.49
CA VAL A 100 -5.95 19.56 -21.93
C VAL A 100 -5.60 19.55 -20.44
N TYR A 101 -4.54 20.26 -20.05
CA TYR A 101 -4.18 20.41 -18.65
C TYR A 101 -5.29 21.11 -17.83
N LYS A 102 -5.83 22.23 -18.34
CA LYS A 102 -6.93 22.95 -17.67
C LYS A 102 -8.17 22.08 -17.51
N ALA A 103 -8.56 21.31 -18.53
CA ALA A 103 -9.69 20.39 -18.47
C ALA A 103 -9.48 19.27 -17.43
N LEU A 104 -8.29 18.68 -17.39
CA LEU A 104 -7.94 17.66 -16.39
C LEU A 104 -7.94 18.24 -14.97
N LYS A 105 -7.44 19.47 -14.80
CA LYS A 105 -7.42 20.15 -13.51
C LYS A 105 -8.83 20.45 -13.01
N ALA A 106 -9.70 21.01 -13.86
CA ALA A 106 -11.10 21.24 -13.51
C ALA A 106 -11.83 19.95 -13.15
N THR A 107 -11.53 18.85 -13.84
CA THR A 107 -12.09 17.52 -13.54
C THR A 107 -11.57 16.97 -12.22
N ALA A 108 -10.29 17.15 -11.91
CA ALA A 108 -9.70 16.75 -10.64
C ALA A 108 -10.32 17.52 -9.47
N ASP A 109 -10.44 18.84 -9.61
CA ASP A 109 -11.03 19.73 -8.60
C ASP A 109 -12.51 19.39 -8.35
N SER A 110 -13.30 19.14 -9.41
CA SER A 110 -14.73 18.79 -9.29
C SER A 110 -14.98 17.38 -8.77
N SER A 111 -14.04 16.46 -8.95
CA SER A 111 -14.15 15.07 -8.48
C SER A 111 -13.48 14.82 -7.13
N HIS A 112 -12.90 15.85 -6.50
CA HIS A 112 -12.09 15.75 -5.29
C HIS A 112 -10.97 14.69 -5.40
N LYS A 113 -10.44 14.49 -6.62
CA LYS A 113 -9.35 13.54 -6.92
C LYS A 113 -8.07 14.29 -7.25
N SER A 114 -6.94 13.60 -7.18
CA SER A 114 -5.69 14.15 -7.71
C SER A 114 -5.68 14.07 -9.23
N LEU A 115 -4.94 14.97 -9.88
CA LEU A 115 -4.78 15.00 -11.33
C LEU A 115 -4.20 13.67 -11.86
N SER A 116 -3.29 13.05 -11.11
CA SER A 116 -2.75 11.71 -11.40
C SER A 116 -3.83 10.63 -11.39
N SER A 117 -4.76 10.66 -10.44
CA SER A 117 -5.86 9.69 -10.35
C SER A 117 -6.84 9.84 -11.51
N VAL A 118 -7.14 11.07 -11.94
CA VAL A 118 -7.98 11.32 -13.12
C VAL A 118 -7.33 10.78 -14.39
N VAL A 119 -6.02 11.00 -14.54
CA VAL A 119 -5.24 10.49 -15.67
C VAL A 119 -5.18 8.96 -15.67
N GLU A 120 -5.00 8.34 -14.51
CA GLU A 120 -4.98 6.89 -14.35
C GLU A 120 -6.36 6.28 -14.69
N ASP A 121 -7.46 6.87 -14.21
CA ASP A 121 -8.82 6.47 -14.56
C ASP A 121 -9.08 6.56 -16.07
N LEU A 122 -8.60 7.62 -16.72
CA LEU A 122 -8.71 7.79 -18.17
C LEU A 122 -7.88 6.75 -18.93
N ALA A 123 -6.64 6.50 -18.50
CA ALA A 123 -5.76 5.53 -19.14
C ALA A 123 -6.31 4.09 -19.00
N TYR A 124 -6.93 3.77 -17.86
CA TYR A 124 -7.62 2.50 -17.65
C TYR A 124 -8.84 2.36 -18.57
N ARG A 125 -9.70 3.40 -18.65
CA ARG A 125 -10.85 3.42 -19.57
C ARG A 125 -10.44 3.30 -21.04
N ALA A 126 -9.33 3.92 -21.40
CA ALA A 126 -8.75 3.85 -22.74
C ALA A 126 -7.99 2.53 -23.01
N ARG A 127 -7.92 1.61 -22.03
CA ARG A 127 -7.17 0.34 -22.10
C ARG A 127 -5.67 0.52 -22.42
N ILE A 128 -5.10 1.65 -22.03
CA ILE A 128 -3.67 1.96 -22.20
C ILE A 128 -2.84 1.32 -21.09
N VAL A 129 -3.44 1.09 -19.91
CA VAL A 129 -2.82 0.44 -18.76
C VAL A 129 -3.67 -0.77 -18.40
N GLY A 130 -3.05 -1.95 -18.33
CA GLY A 130 -3.66 -3.24 -17.97
C GLY A 130 -2.97 -3.87 -16.78
#